data_AF-A0A1V6CWZ5-F1
#
_entry.id   AF-A0A1V6CWZ5-F1
#
_cell.length_a   1.000
_cell.length_b   1.000
_cell.length_c   1.000
_cell.angle_alpha   90.00
_cell.angle_beta   90.00
_cell.angle_gamma   90.00
#
_symmetry.space_group_name_H-M   'P 1'
#
loop_
_entity.id
_entity.type
_entity.pdbx_description
1 polymer ?
#
loop_
_entity_poly.entity_id
_entity_poly.type
_entity_poly.pdbx_seq_one_letter_code
_entity_poly.pdbx_strand_id
1 'polypeptide(L)' 'MDKKHQKRLRSRRINFLMRVAEVQEIVFESQKRGATLSWIYRNKIEHQFHISKSTFDNYLGIRAKAELKKIEEIHQNQ' A
#
# COMPACT_ATOMS: atom_id res chain seq x y z
N MET A 1 -14.04 -15.31 -12.14
CA MET A 1 -13.84 -13.86 -12.01
C MET A 1 -12.81 -13.42 -13.04
N ASP A 2 -13.25 -12.79 -14.13
CA ASP A 2 -12.43 -12.50 -15.30
C ASP A 2 -11.54 -11.25 -15.08
N LYS A 3 -10.24 -11.34 -15.39
CA LYS A 3 -9.21 -10.30 -15.13
C LYS A 3 -9.53 -8.94 -15.78
N LYS A 4 -10.46 -8.92 -16.74
CA LYS A 4 -10.95 -7.74 -17.46
C LYS A 4 -11.87 -6.84 -16.62
N HIS A 5 -12.57 -7.38 -15.62
CA HIS A 5 -13.57 -6.63 -14.83
C HIS A 5 -12.95 -5.70 -13.78
N GLN A 6 -11.76 -6.03 -13.26
CA GLN A 6 -11.05 -5.18 -12.28
C GLN A 6 -10.51 -3.87 -12.88
N LYS A 7 -10.36 -3.78 -14.21
CA LYS A 7 -9.67 -2.67 -14.88
C LYS A 7 -10.47 -1.35 -14.88
N ARG A 8 -11.76 -1.36 -14.49
CA ARG A 8 -12.68 -0.22 -14.68
C ARG A 8 -12.95 0.67 -13.45
N LEU A 9 -12.39 0.39 -12.27
CA LEU A 9 -12.63 1.19 -11.06
C LEU A 9 -11.33 1.60 -10.36
N ARG A 10 -10.49 2.39 -11.02
CA ARG A 10 -9.32 3.02 -10.35
C ARG A 10 -9.60 4.48 -10.04
N SER A 11 -10.20 4.75 -8.89
CA SER A 11 -10.26 6.11 -8.34
C SER A 11 -8.89 6.54 -7.81
N ARG A 12 -8.66 7.85 -7.70
CA ARG A 12 -7.44 8.40 -7.06
C ARG A 12 -7.23 7.82 -5.65
N ARG A 13 -8.33 7.58 -4.92
CA ARG A 13 -8.29 6.98 -3.57
C ARG A 13 -7.80 5.54 -3.61
N ILE A 14 -8.32 4.72 -4.52
CA ILE A 14 -7.90 3.31 -4.66
C ILE A 14 -6.41 3.23 -5.03
N ASN A 15 -5.95 4.07 -5.97
CA ASN A 15 -4.53 4.12 -6.35
C ASN A 15 -3.63 4.49 -5.18
N PHE A 16 -4.04 5.49 -4.39
CA PHE A 16 -3.33 5.87 -3.17
C PHE A 16 -3.27 4.72 -2.17
N LEU A 17 -4.40 4.07 -1.88
CA LEU A 17 -4.46 2.97 -0.92
C LEU A 17 -3.63 1.76 -1.36
N MET A 18 -3.64 1.42 -2.67
CA MET A 18 -2.78 0.36 -3.21
C MET A 18 -1.30 0.69 -3.02
N ARG A 19 -0.89 1.93 -3.30
CA ARG A 19 0.49 2.38 -3.08
C ARG A 19 0.90 2.28 -1.61
N VAL A 20 0.03 2.68 -0.69
CA VAL A 20 0.27 2.55 0.75
C VAL A 20 0.40 1.07 1.15
N ALA A 21 -0.50 0.22 0.67
CA ALA A 21 -0.47 -1.22 0.96
C ALA A 21 0.82 -1.88 0.44
N GLU A 22 1.31 -1.48 -0.73
CA GLU A 22 2.58 -1.95 -1.30
C GLU A 22 3.77 -1.59 -0.39
N VAL A 23 3.85 -0.34 0.08
CA VAL A 23 4.88 0.08 1.04
C VAL A 23 4.82 -0.73 2.33
N GLN A 24 3.61 -0.96 2.86
CA GLN A 24 3.41 -1.75 4.08
C GLN A 24 3.83 -3.21 3.91
N GLU A 25 3.60 -3.81 2.73
CA GLU A 25 4.03 -5.18 2.43
C GLU A 25 5.57 -5.29 2.41
N ILE A 26 6.24 -4.34 1.76
CA ILE A 26 7.72 -4.28 1.75
C ILE A 26 8.27 -4.19 3.17
N VAL A 27 7.64 -3.36 4.02
CA VAL A 27 8.04 -3.20 5.42
C VAL A 27 7.86 -4.50 6.19
N PHE A 28 6.69 -5.13 6.08
CA PHE A 28 6.39 -6.39 6.76
C PHE A 28 7.38 -7.50 6.38
N GLU A 29 7.61 -7.71 5.09
CA GLU A 29 8.54 -8.73 4.61
C GLU A 29 10.00 -8.44 4.98
N SER A 30 10.39 -7.17 5.05
CA SER A 30 11.74 -6.79 5.48
C SER A 30 11.93 -6.92 7.00
N GLN A 31 10.91 -6.57 7.80
CA GLN A 31 10.93 -6.71 9.25
C GLN A 31 10.96 -8.19 9.69
N LYS A 32 10.28 -9.08 8.96
CA LYS A 32 10.42 -10.54 9.16
C LYS A 32 11.87 -11.02 9.05
N ARG A 33 12.71 -10.30 8.30
CA ARG A 33 14.15 -10.58 8.11
C ARG A 33 15.04 -9.78 9.07
N GLY A 34 14.47 -9.09 10.06
CA GLY A 34 15.20 -8.32 11.07
C GLY A 34 15.58 -6.90 10.65
N ALA A 35 15.08 -6.38 9.52
CA ALA A 35 15.41 -5.03 9.09
C ALA A 35 14.68 -3.95 9.93
N THR A 36 15.38 -2.86 10.24
CA THR A 36 14.79 -1.70 10.93
C THR A 36 14.04 -0.79 9.96
N LEU A 37 13.06 -0.03 10.45
CA LEU A 37 12.30 0.92 9.62
C LEU A 37 13.19 1.96 8.92
N SER A 38 14.23 2.45 9.61
CA SER A 38 15.19 3.40 9.05
C SER A 38 16.01 2.78 7.91
N TRP A 39 16.36 1.50 8.02
CA TRP A 39 17.03 0.77 6.94
C TRP A 39 16.08 0.54 5.77
N ILE A 40 14.85 0.10 6.04
CA ILE A 40 13.84 -0.16 5.00
C ILE A 40 13.54 1.11 4.21
N TYR A 41 13.34 2.24 4.89
CA TYR A 41 13.10 3.52 4.24
C TYR A 41 14.22 3.86 3.25
N ARG A 42 15.48 3.86 3.71
CA ARG A 42 16.64 4.25 2.89
C ARG A 42 16.92 3.27 1.74
N ASN A 43 16.78 1.97 1.99
CA ASN A 43 17.24 0.94 1.05
C ASN A 43 16.15 0.40 0.12
N LYS A 44 14.87 0.56 0.48
CA LYS A 44 13.75 -0.04 -0.26
C LYS A 44 12.69 0.98 -0.67
N ILE A 45 12.48 2.06 0.08
CA ILE A 45 11.33 2.94 -0.13
C ILE A 45 11.71 4.24 -0.85
N GLU A 46 12.74 4.95 -0.38
CA GLU A 46 13.07 6.31 -0.84
C GLU A 46 13.28 6.37 -2.37
N HIS A 47 14.07 5.46 -2.92
CA HIS A 47 14.37 5.42 -4.35
C HIS A 47 13.24 4.87 -5.22
N GLN A 48 12.39 3.98 -4.68
CA GLN A 48 11.30 3.35 -5.45
C GLN A 48 10.01 4.18 -5.44
N PHE A 49 9.72 4.81 -4.30
CA PHE A 49 8.47 5.55 -4.10
C PHE A 49 8.67 7.07 -4.12
N HIS A 50 9.90 7.58 -4.08
CA HIS A 50 10.17 9.03 -4.09
C HIS A 50 9.33 9.80 -3.06
N ILE A 51 9.19 9.23 -1.85
CA ILE A 51 8.47 9.84 -0.74
C ILE A 51 9.44 10.22 0.37
N SER A 52 9.12 11.31 1.08
CA SER A 52 9.85 11.71 2.27
C SER A 52 9.69 10.70 3.41
N LYS A 53 10.61 10.73 4.38
CA LYS A 53 10.50 9.93 5.61
C LYS A 53 9.19 10.18 6.36
N SER A 54 8.74 11.42 6.43
CA SER A 54 7.45 11.78 7.05
C SER A 54 6.26 11.17 6.32
N THR A 55 6.28 11.14 4.99
CA THR A 55 5.23 10.50 4.18
C THR A 55 5.24 8.99 4.38
N PHE A 56 6.43 8.38 4.44
CA PHE A 56 6.57 6.96 4.79
C PHE A 56 5.98 6.64 6.16
N ASP A 57 6.29 7.43 7.18
CA ASP A 57 5.74 7.22 8.54
C ASP A 57 4.22 7.37 8.55
N ASN A 58 3.68 8.36 7.83
CA ASN A 58 2.24 8.50 7.64
C ASN A 58 1.62 7.26 6.97
N TYR A 59 2.29 6.67 5.98
CA TYR A 59 1.81 5.46 5.30
C TYR A 59 1.70 4.27 6.27
N LEU A 60 2.61 4.13 7.22
CA LEU A 60 2.55 3.05 8.22
C LEU A 60 1.33 3.16 9.15
N GLY A 61 0.81 4.37 9.36
CA GLY A 61 -0.39 4.59 10.20
C GLY A 61 -1.73 4.36 9.50
N ILE A 62 -1.76 4.19 8.17
CA ILE A 62 -2.99 4.07 7.39
C ILE A 62 -3.48 2.62 7.35
N ARG A 63 -4.79 2.38 7.53
CA ARG A 63 -5.40 1.04 7.43
C ARG A 63 -5.70 0.64 5.98
N ALA A 64 -4.69 0.69 5.11
CA ALA A 64 -4.87 0.60 3.66
C ALA A 64 -5.53 -0.71 3.20
N LYS A 65 -5.09 -1.86 3.71
CA LYS A 65 -5.68 -3.17 3.38
C LYS A 65 -7.17 -3.26 3.77
N ALA A 66 -7.55 -2.71 4.93
CA ALA A 66 -8.93 -2.72 5.39
C ALA A 66 -9.83 -1.80 4.55
N GLU A 67 -9.33 -0.62 4.18
CA GLU A 67 -10.07 0.29 3.30
C GLU A 67 -10.27 -0.27 1.89
N LEU A 68 -9.23 -0.90 1.31
CA LEU A 68 -9.33 -1.58 0.02
C LEU A 68 -10.39 -2.69 0.06
N LYS A 69 -10.37 -3.52 1.10
CA LYS A 69 -11.37 -4.58 1.29
C LYS A 69 -12.80 -4.03 1.33
N LYS A 70 -13.03 -2.94 2.07
CA LYS A 70 -14.36 -2.30 2.14
C LYS A 70 -14.82 -1.80 0.76
N ILE A 71 -13.92 -1.25 -0.04
CA ILE A 71 -14.23 -0.79 -1.40
C ILE A 71 -14.58 -1.98 -2.30
N GLU A 72 -13.83 -3.08 -2.20
CA GLU A 72 -14.12 -4.31 -2.93
C GLU A 72 -15.49 -4.89 -2.56
N GLU A 73 -15.82 -4.96 -1.26
CA GLU A 73 -17.11 -5.44 -0.76
C GLU A 73 -18.28 -4.60 -1.27
N ILE A 74 -18.15 -3.26 -1.29
CA ILE A 74 -19.18 -2.37 -1.84
C ILE A 74 -19.41 -2.66 -3.33
N HIS A 75 -18.35 -2.91 -4.09
CA HIS A 75 -18.45 -3.20 -5.53
C HIS A 75 -18.94 -4.61 -5.87
N GLN A 76 -18.77 -5.59 -4.98
CA GLN A 76 -19.30 -6.95 -5.17
C GLN A 76 -20.79 -7.07 -4.83
N ASN A 77 -21.32 -6.15 -4.01
CA ASN A 77 -22.71 -6.13 -3.57
C ASN A 77 -23.63 -5.23 -4.44
N GLN A 78 -23.16 -4.83 -5.62
CA GLN A 78 -23.90 -4.07 -6.64
C GLN A 78 -24.00 -4.86 -7.93
#